data_AF-A0A2E4PC79-F1
#
_entry.id   AF-A0A2E4PC79-F1
#
_cell.length_a   1.000
_cell.length_b   1.000
_cell.length_c   1.000
_cell.angle_alpha   90.00
_cell.angle_beta   90.00
_cell.angle_gamma   90.00
#
_symmetry.space_group_name_H-M   'P 1'
#
loop_
_entity.id
_entity.type
_entity.pdbx_description
1 polymer ?
#
loop_
_entity_poly.entity_id
_entity_poly.type
_entity_poly.pdbx_seq_one_letter_code
_entity_poly.pdbx_strand_id
1 'polypeptide(L)'
;MLLSCSDKKEKGATSDEKVTTAQEDSPCKTQYEECIKPLEDAYAKAVEKAADKLKADSISKNEYTIACDEAFAAMQNEIGKCDKMFKDCLLK
;
A
#
# COMPACT_ATOMS: atom_id res chain seq x y z
N MET A 1 7.56 13.38 15.73
CA MET A 1 6.36 12.53 15.65
C MET A 1 6.00 12.35 14.19
N LEU A 2 6.33 11.20 13.60
CA LEU A 2 5.88 10.85 12.25
C LEU A 2 4.39 10.51 12.36
N LEU A 3 3.53 11.47 12.01
CA LEU A 3 2.10 11.24 11.82
C LEU A 3 1.98 10.23 10.69
N SER A 4 1.98 8.95 11.04
CA SER A 4 1.70 7.87 10.11
C SER A 4 0.19 7.85 9.91
N CYS A 5 -0.26 7.60 8.68
CA CYS A 5 -1.68 7.50 8.30
C CYS A 5 -2.47 6.37 8.99
N SER A 6 -2.16 6.01 10.24
CA SER A 6 -2.78 4.88 10.92
C SER A 6 -2.72 4.97 12.44
N ASP A 7 -3.86 5.33 13.01
CA ASP A 7 -4.45 4.66 14.20
C ASP A 7 -5.45 3.55 13.76
N LYS A 8 -5.63 3.29 12.45
CA LYS A 8 -6.60 2.31 11.92
C LYS A 8 -6.00 1.10 11.18
N LYS A 9 -4.68 0.89 11.22
CA LYS A 9 -4.04 -0.32 10.68
C LYS A 9 -4.01 -1.53 11.64
N GLU A 10 -4.83 -1.56 12.69
CA GLU A 10 -4.85 -2.71 13.61
C GLU A 10 -5.96 -3.75 13.34
N LYS A 11 -6.77 -3.58 12.27
CA LYS A 11 -7.71 -4.62 11.82
C LYS A 11 -7.63 -4.79 10.32
N GLY A 12 -6.60 -5.51 9.88
CA GLY A 12 -6.38 -5.78 8.46
C GLY A 12 -5.06 -6.47 8.16
N ALA A 13 -4.19 -6.66 9.17
CA ALA A 13 -3.06 -7.56 9.10
C ALA A 13 -3.52 -9.04 9.12
N THR A 14 -4.46 -9.40 8.25
CA THR A 14 -4.43 -10.71 7.59
C THR A 14 -3.58 -10.56 6.34
N SER A 15 -2.32 -10.15 6.52
CA SER A 15 -1.26 -10.81 5.76
C SER A 15 -1.05 -12.14 6.46
N ASP A 16 -2.05 -13.01 6.28
CA ASP A 16 -1.99 -14.44 6.52
C ASP A 16 -0.62 -14.89 6.02
N GLU A 17 0.31 -15.14 6.94
CA GLU A 17 1.00 -16.41 7.21
C GLU A 17 0.86 -17.54 6.15
N LYS A 18 0.77 -17.20 4.87
CA LYS A 18 0.49 -18.10 3.74
C LYS A 18 1.38 -17.85 2.52
N VAL A 19 2.39 -17.00 2.67
CA VAL A 19 3.58 -17.05 1.81
C VAL A 19 4.65 -17.79 2.62
N THR A 20 4.41 -19.08 2.80
CA THR A 20 5.42 -20.05 3.22
C THR A 20 6.64 -19.86 2.31
N THR A 21 7.73 -19.40 2.90
CA THR A 21 9.18 -19.72 2.81
C THR A 21 9.77 -20.50 1.60
N ALA A 22 8.98 -20.89 0.60
CA ALA A 22 9.36 -21.65 -0.59
C ALA A 22 9.24 -20.83 -1.89
N GLN A 23 8.76 -19.58 -1.83
CA GLN A 23 8.58 -18.70 -3.00
C GLN A 23 9.62 -17.59 -3.11
N GLU A 24 10.68 -17.62 -2.29
CA GLU A 24 11.65 -16.52 -2.18
C GLU A 24 12.40 -16.18 -3.49
N ASP A 25 12.43 -17.09 -4.47
CA ASP A 25 13.19 -16.96 -5.73
C ASP A 25 12.36 -17.25 -7.00
N SER A 26 11.03 -17.05 -6.95
CA SER A 26 10.19 -17.21 -8.14
C SER A 26 10.18 -15.92 -8.99
N PRO A 27 10.30 -15.99 -10.33
CA PRO A 27 10.11 -14.82 -11.21
C PRO A 27 8.72 -14.18 -11.03
N CYS A 28 7.73 -14.93 -10.52
CA CYS A 28 6.42 -14.41 -10.17
C CYS A 28 6.48 -13.44 -8.99
N LYS A 29 7.32 -13.71 -7.98
CA LYS A 29 7.50 -12.82 -6.83
C LYS A 29 8.17 -11.52 -7.28
N THR A 30 9.20 -11.60 -8.11
CA THR A 30 9.85 -10.40 -8.69
C THR A 30 8.84 -9.56 -9.49
N GLN A 31 8.02 -10.17 -10.35
CA GLN A 31 6.98 -9.45 -11.09
C GLN A 31 5.92 -8.81 -10.18
N TYR A 32 5.56 -9.50 -9.09
CA TYR A 32 4.64 -8.95 -8.10
C TYR A 32 5.25 -7.74 -7.38
N GLU A 33 6.50 -7.85 -6.93
CA GLU A 33 7.26 -6.75 -6.30
C GLU A 33 7.41 -5.56 -7.24
N GLU A 34 7.75 -5.79 -8.52
CA GLU A 34 7.80 -4.74 -9.55
C GLU A 34 6.43 -4.10 -9.81
N CYS A 35 5.34 -4.84 -9.62
CA CYS A 35 3.98 -4.33 -9.75
C CYS A 35 3.55 -3.47 -8.55
N ILE A 36 3.84 -3.90 -7.31
CA ILE A 36 3.42 -3.18 -6.10
C ILE A 36 4.29 -1.97 -5.77
N LYS A 37 5.59 -2.02 -6.09
CA LYS A 37 6.54 -0.94 -5.75
C LYS A 37 6.13 0.45 -6.24
N PRO A 38 5.72 0.66 -7.51
CA PRO A 38 5.23 1.96 -7.95
C PRO A 38 3.93 2.39 -7.24
N LEU A 39 3.11 1.45 -6.79
CA LEU A 39 1.89 1.74 -6.02
C LEU A 39 2.23 2.20 -4.60
N GLU A 40 3.18 1.54 -3.95
CA GLU A 40 3.73 1.93 -2.65
C GLU A 40 4.38 3.32 -2.71
N ASP A 41 5.18 3.58 -3.73
CA ASP A 41 5.81 4.88 -3.96
C ASP A 41 4.76 6.00 -4.18
N ALA A 42 3.71 5.71 -4.95
CA ALA A 42 2.62 6.65 -5.19
C ALA A 42 1.83 6.95 -3.91
N TYR A 43 1.53 5.92 -3.12
CA TYR A 43 0.90 6.06 -1.81
C TYR A 43 1.77 6.90 -0.86
N ALA A 44 3.07 6.58 -0.75
CA ALA A 44 4.00 7.30 0.11
C ALA A 44 4.07 8.79 -0.26
N LYS A 45 4.16 9.12 -1.56
CA LYS A 45 4.13 10.51 -2.05
C LYS A 45 2.82 11.24 -1.73
N ALA A 46 1.69 10.56 -1.85
CA ALA A 46 0.38 11.14 -1.52
C ALA A 46 0.27 11.45 -0.02
N VAL A 47 0.72 10.52 0.82
CA VAL A 47 0.77 10.68 2.28
C VAL A 47 1.73 11.78 2.70
N GLU A 48 2.93 11.85 2.12
CA GLU A 48 3.91 12.89 2.41
C GLU A 48 3.35 14.27 2.07
N LYS A 49 2.74 14.41 0.89
CA LYS A 49 2.10 15.66 0.46
C LYS A 49 0.96 16.08 1.40
N ALA A 50 0.16 15.12 1.88
CA ALA A 50 -0.89 15.40 2.85
C ALA A 50 -0.30 15.80 4.22
N ALA A 51 0.79 15.15 4.64
CA ALA A 51 1.48 15.46 5.89
C ALA A 51 2.10 16.86 5.85
N ASP A 52 2.69 17.28 4.73
CA ASP A 52 3.24 18.63 4.58
C ASP A 52 2.14 19.69 4.59
N LYS A 53 0.99 19.43 3.94
CA LYS A 53 -0.18 20.30 4.05
C LYS A 53 -0.70 20.42 5.48
N LEU A 54 -0.69 19.32 6.23
CA LEU A 54 -1.10 19.33 7.64
C LEU A 54 -0.12 20.12 8.51
N LYS A 55 1.19 19.94 8.31
CA LYS A 55 2.24 20.72 9.01
C LYS A 55 2.18 22.21 8.69
N ALA A 56 1.74 22.57 7.50
CA ALA A 56 1.56 23.96 7.08
C ALA A 56 0.20 24.54 7.49
N ASP A 57 -0.56 23.84 8.35
CA ASP A 57 -1.92 24.20 8.79
C ASP A 57 -2.89 24.48 7.61
N SER A 58 -2.58 23.95 6.43
CA SER A 58 -3.33 24.17 5.19
C SER A 58 -4.51 23.21 5.02
N ILE A 59 -4.53 22.13 5.79
CA ILE A 59 -5.65 21.18 5.90
C ILE A 59 -5.83 20.79 7.37
N SER A 60 -7.06 20.43 7.74
CA SER A 60 -7.36 19.86 9.05
C SER A 60 -6.83 18.43 9.19
N LYS A 61 -6.73 17.96 10.44
CA LYS A 61 -6.43 16.55 10.73
C LYS A 61 -7.42 15.58 10.05
N ASN A 62 -8.69 15.99 9.93
CA ASN A 62 -9.73 15.17 9.28
C ASN A 62 -9.50 15.07 7.77
N GLU A 63 -9.16 16.18 7.11
CA GLU A 63 -8.80 16.20 5.68
C GLU A 63 -7.52 15.41 5.41
N TYR A 64 -6.55 15.45 6.33
CA TYR A 64 -5.37 14.59 6.25
C TYR A 64 -5.75 13.10 6.30
N THR A 65 -6.64 12.70 7.22
CA THR A 65 -7.13 11.32 7.30
C THR A 65 -7.88 10.89 6.03
N ILE A 66 -8.74 11.75 5.48
CA ILE A 66 -9.44 11.46 4.22
C ILE A 66 -8.44 11.25 3.08
N ALA A 67 -7.44 12.12 2.96
CA ALA A 67 -6.40 12.00 1.93
C ALA A 67 -5.58 10.70 2.06
N CYS A 68 -5.27 10.28 3.29
CA CYS A 68 -4.65 8.98 3.56
C CYS A 68 -5.55 7.81 3.12
N ASP A 69 -6.83 7.85 3.48
CA ASP A 69 -7.79 6.78 3.17
C ASP A 69 -8.02 6.66 1.65
N GLU A 70 -8.12 7.79 0.95
CA GLU A 70 -8.22 7.84 -0.52
C GLU A 70 -6.97 7.26 -1.19
N ALA A 71 -5.78 7.65 -0.73
CA ALA A 71 -4.52 7.12 -1.25
C ALA A 71 -4.41 5.60 -1.02
N PHE A 72 -4.84 5.12 0.15
CA PHE A 72 -4.84 3.69 0.45
C PHE A 72 -5.85 2.91 -0.38
N ALA A 73 -7.06 3.45 -0.57
CA ALA A 73 -8.09 2.84 -1.41
C ALA A 73 -7.64 2.72 -2.87
N ALA A 74 -6.98 3.77 -3.40
CA ALA A 74 -6.41 3.74 -4.74
C ALA A 74 -5.32 2.67 -4.87
N MET A 75 -4.42 2.58 -3.88
CA MET A 75 -3.38 1.55 -3.84
C MET A 75 -3.97 0.14 -3.79
N GLN A 76 -4.96 -0.12 -2.92
CA GLN A 76 -5.58 -1.45 -2.81
C GLN A 76 -6.29 -1.89 -4.10
N ASN A 77 -6.97 -0.98 -4.79
CA ASN A 77 -7.63 -1.31 -6.06
C ASN A 77 -6.63 -1.78 -7.13
N GLU A 78 -5.43 -1.19 -7.14
CA GLU A 78 -4.37 -1.58 -8.06
C GLU A 78 -3.60 -2.84 -7.58
N ILE A 79 -3.39 -3.03 -6.28
CA ILE A 79 -2.80 -4.26 -5.72
C ILE A 79 -3.62 -5.50 -6.12
N GLY A 80 -4.95 -5.40 -6.15
CA GLY A 80 -5.79 -6.50 -6.60
C GLY A 80 -5.49 -6.98 -8.03
N LYS A 81 -4.94 -6.10 -8.89
CA LYS A 81 -4.45 -6.47 -10.23
C LYS A 81 -3.11 -7.18 -10.15
N CYS A 82 -2.19 -6.70 -9.31
CA CYS A 82 -0.90 -7.34 -9.06
C CYS A 82 -1.09 -8.75 -8.46
N ASP A 83 -1.99 -8.92 -7.50
CA ASP A 83 -2.35 -10.21 -6.91
C ASP A 83 -2.85 -11.20 -7.95
N LYS A 84 -3.68 -10.73 -8.88
CA LYS A 84 -4.18 -11.57 -9.99
C LYS A 84 -3.04 -11.98 -10.91
N MET A 85 -2.16 -11.06 -11.30
CA MET A 85 -0.98 -11.39 -12.10
C MET A 85 -0.05 -12.40 -11.41
N PHE A 86 0.14 -12.24 -10.10
CA PHE A 86 0.93 -13.18 -9.30
C PHE A 86 0.31 -14.58 -9.29
N LYS A 87 -1.00 -14.68 -9.02
CA LYS A 87 -1.72 -15.96 -9.06
C LYS A 87 -1.67 -16.60 -10.46
N ASP A 88 -1.87 -15.82 -11.51
CA ASP A 88 -1.80 -16.30 -12.89
C ASP A 88 -0.38 -16.78 -13.25
N CYS A 89 0.66 -16.13 -12.71
CA CYS A 89 2.05 -16.55 -12.90
C CYS A 89 2.37 -17.86 -12.16
N LEU A 90 1.85 -18.03 -10.94
CA LEU A 90 2.03 -19.26 -10.16
C LEU A 90 1.29 -20.49 -10.72
N LEU A 91 0.26 -20.27 -11.54
CA LEU A 91 -0.53 -21.34 -12.16
C LEU A 91 0.01 -21.79 -13.53
N LYS A 92 1.09 -21.16 -14.03
CA LYS A 92 1.78 -21.53 -15.27
C LYS A 92 2.98 -22.42 -15.02
#